data_AF-A0A9P9RTJ2-F1
#
_entry.id   AF-A0A9P9RTJ2-F1
#
_cell.length_a   1.000
_cell.length_b   1.000
_cell.length_c   1.000
_cell.angle_alpha   90.00
_cell.angle_beta   90.00
_cell.angle_gamma   90.00
#
_symmetry.space_group_name_H-M   'P 1'
#
loop_
_entity.id
_entity.type
_entity.pdbx_description
1 polymer ?
#
loop_
_entity_poly.entity_id
_entity_poly.type
_entity_poly.pdbx_seq_one_letter_code
_entity_poly.pdbx_strand_id
1 'polypeptide(L)'
;MHASMFAMSLLASFMTLQISWIDCVFSQATGKSSLRGYWDIVNMQMIKAAAQLHQQQQSPPKWEHSYRDFGIRIVQYDWTRRIGGGINASLANDINSLNFPRLSVVGAGFSLSQLSALSSLTLPNLTSVSTGFILEHLPALTTFDFPSVSVGESGITITNTGLKTLTCISCIDRDLSTSGMNISFNFDLVLAELPFARMSGQLALESNGKDLKVNVQYLGSVAQLFILEVSELSAPALAYIASSLILGYYNSTNLTLGSLGGVTRAMAITDSPLLRFISFPELSNIGDAIIIDNNTYLETVVLSKLTRVLNVGIHGNISSLVMPQLTKVNVFIVNSSNPSFSCSVFDAYVESNVVASTDYYCVGTHEKLSTSSIGPIATGTGGLVNGTTSNVSKDGISGGAIAGTVIGCLAVVFLLASGIWKFLSRKNKREAEQEGATTGVAGKAELDNKDVPRKELETGQEAHEMPAEHGVTEIAEHERFELDGEVRTEG
;
A
#
# COMPACT_ATOMS: atom_id res chain seq x y z
N MET A 1 -6.84 -23.81 37.05
CA MET A 1 -5.67 -23.56 37.94
C MET A 1 -5.62 -24.49 39.16
N HIS A 2 -6.74 -24.84 39.82
CA HIS A 2 -6.68 -25.73 41.00
C HIS A 2 -6.35 -27.21 40.70
N ALA A 3 -6.69 -27.74 39.52
CA ALA A 3 -6.40 -29.14 39.17
C ALA A 3 -4.92 -29.45 38.90
N SER A 4 -4.13 -28.48 38.41
CA SER A 4 -2.69 -28.70 38.12
C SER A 4 -1.82 -28.58 39.37
N MET A 5 -2.23 -27.79 40.37
CA MET A 5 -1.54 -27.73 41.65
C MET A 5 -1.71 -29.02 42.47
N PHE A 6 -2.88 -29.66 42.38
CA PHE A 6 -3.11 -30.97 43.02
C PHE A 6 -2.28 -32.10 42.38
N ALA A 7 -2.14 -32.11 41.05
CA ALA A 7 -1.33 -33.10 40.34
C ALA A 7 0.18 -32.95 40.62
N MET A 8 0.69 -31.72 40.74
CA MET A 8 2.09 -31.48 41.10
C MET A 8 2.41 -31.84 42.56
N SER A 9 1.48 -31.63 43.48
CA SER A 9 1.63 -32.04 44.89
C SER A 9 1.65 -33.56 45.04
N LEU A 10 0.86 -34.28 44.24
CA LEU A 10 0.84 -35.75 44.21
C LEU A 10 2.13 -36.34 43.61
N LEU A 11 2.66 -35.76 42.53
CA LEU A 11 3.93 -36.17 41.92
C LEU A 11 5.13 -35.91 42.85
N ALA A 12 5.15 -34.76 43.53
CA ALA A 12 6.19 -34.45 44.51
C ALA A 12 6.17 -35.44 45.69
N SER A 13 4.97 -35.78 46.18
CA SER A 13 4.79 -36.75 47.27
C SER A 13 5.21 -38.17 46.86
N PHE A 14 4.91 -38.58 45.62
CA PHE A 14 5.31 -39.88 45.08
C PHE A 14 6.83 -40.00 44.87
N MET A 15 7.49 -38.91 44.48
CA MET A 15 8.96 -38.88 44.34
C MET A 15 9.68 -38.90 45.68
N THR A 16 9.17 -38.22 46.71
CA THR A 16 9.73 -38.32 48.07
C THR A 16 9.63 -39.73 48.66
N LEU A 17 8.56 -40.47 48.33
CA LEU A 17 8.38 -41.86 48.76
C LEU A 17 9.36 -42.83 48.05
N GLN A 18 9.62 -42.63 46.76
CA GLN A 18 10.61 -43.41 45.99
C GLN A 18 12.04 -43.17 46.48
N ILE A 19 12.40 -41.92 46.82
CA ILE A 19 13.73 -41.55 47.32
C ILE A 19 14.01 -42.20 48.69
N SER A 20 13.02 -42.19 49.59
CA SER A 20 13.15 -42.82 50.92
C SER A 20 13.31 -44.34 50.85
N TRP A 21 12.74 -45.00 49.84
CA TRP A 21 12.85 -46.44 49.64
C TRP A 21 14.23 -46.83 49.07
N ILE A 22 14.74 -46.04 48.12
CA ILE A 22 16.05 -46.27 47.48
C ILE A 22 17.21 -46.00 48.46
N ASP A 23 17.11 -44.96 49.29
CA ASP A 23 18.12 -44.68 50.33
C ASP A 23 18.17 -45.77 51.41
N CYS A 24 17.01 -46.36 51.76
CA CYS A 24 16.93 -47.48 52.69
C CYS A 24 17.60 -48.76 52.13
N VAL A 25 17.35 -49.07 50.86
CA VAL A 25 17.94 -50.24 50.19
C VAL A 25 19.45 -50.06 49.95
N PHE A 26 19.90 -48.85 49.59
CA PHE A 26 21.32 -48.57 49.35
C PHE A 26 22.14 -48.54 50.65
N SER A 27 21.55 -48.06 51.76
CA SER A 27 22.18 -48.05 53.09
C SER A 27 22.38 -49.47 53.65
N GLN A 28 21.46 -50.41 53.36
CA GLN A 28 21.62 -51.81 53.77
C GLN A 28 22.63 -52.58 52.91
N ALA A 29 22.83 -52.20 51.64
CA ALA A 29 23.73 -52.91 50.73
C ALA A 29 25.19 -52.49 50.81
N THR A 30 25.51 -51.25 51.24
CA THR A 30 26.87 -50.69 51.08
C THR A 30 27.50 -50.12 52.34
N GLY A 31 26.76 -50.02 53.46
CA GLY A 31 27.28 -49.57 54.75
C GLY A 31 27.79 -48.11 54.79
N LYS A 32 27.53 -47.30 53.76
CA LYS A 32 27.90 -45.87 53.72
C LYS A 32 26.66 -45.00 53.82
N SER A 33 26.73 -43.97 54.65
CA SER A 33 25.69 -42.95 54.79
C SER A 33 25.81 -41.89 53.68
N SER A 34 24.88 -41.98 52.72
CA SER A 34 24.46 -40.92 51.80
C SER A 34 25.16 -40.79 50.43
N LEU A 35 24.35 -40.88 49.37
CA LEU A 35 24.65 -40.54 47.97
C LEU A 35 24.34 -39.05 47.65
N ARG A 36 24.40 -38.14 48.62
CA ARG A 36 23.92 -36.75 48.49
C ARG A 36 24.52 -35.99 47.29
N GLY A 37 25.81 -36.17 47.03
CA GLY A 37 26.50 -35.45 45.95
C GLY A 37 26.12 -35.88 44.53
N TYR A 38 25.63 -37.10 44.31
CA TYR A 38 25.27 -37.59 42.97
C TYR A 38 23.84 -37.16 42.58
N TRP A 39 22.95 -37.05 43.58
CA TRP A 39 21.59 -36.58 43.38
C TRP A 39 21.49 -35.07 43.17
N ASP A 40 22.36 -34.27 43.79
CA ASP A 40 22.36 -32.81 43.60
C ASP A 40 22.65 -32.41 42.14
N ILE A 41 23.48 -33.18 41.42
CA ILE A 41 23.83 -32.91 40.02
C ILE A 41 22.67 -33.28 39.07
N VAL A 42 22.01 -34.43 39.30
CA VAL A 42 20.86 -34.87 38.50
C VAL A 42 19.65 -33.95 38.74
N ASN A 43 19.43 -33.52 39.98
CA ASN A 43 18.34 -32.62 40.34
C ASN A 43 18.54 -31.22 39.73
N MET A 44 19.78 -30.70 39.71
CA MET A 44 20.10 -29.44 39.03
C MET A 44 19.87 -29.48 37.51
N GLN A 45 20.20 -30.59 36.84
CA GLN A 45 19.96 -30.69 35.39
C GLN A 45 18.48 -30.88 35.05
N MET A 46 17.73 -31.63 35.86
CA MET A 46 16.28 -31.78 35.72
C MET A 46 15.53 -30.48 36.03
N ILE A 47 15.95 -29.71 37.03
CA ILE A 47 15.38 -28.38 37.32
C ILE A 47 15.69 -27.39 36.19
N LYS A 48 16.88 -27.44 35.58
CA LYS A 48 17.20 -26.62 34.40
C LYS A 48 16.38 -27.01 33.17
N ALA A 49 16.20 -28.31 32.92
CA ALA A 49 15.35 -28.80 31.83
C ALA A 49 13.87 -28.49 32.07
N ALA A 50 13.38 -28.63 33.30
CA ALA A 50 12.02 -28.26 33.68
C ALA A 50 11.79 -26.74 33.61
N ALA A 51 12.77 -25.91 33.98
CA ALA A 51 12.70 -24.46 33.82
C ALA A 51 12.70 -24.04 32.33
N GLN A 52 13.44 -24.73 31.47
CA GLN A 52 13.42 -24.52 30.02
C GLN A 52 12.09 -24.95 29.38
N LEU A 53 11.51 -26.08 29.83
CA LEU A 53 10.16 -26.52 29.43
C LEU A 53 9.07 -25.56 29.94
N HIS A 54 9.21 -25.01 31.14
CA HIS A 54 8.30 -24.02 31.70
C HIS A 54 8.38 -22.67 30.95
N GLN A 55 9.57 -22.26 30.51
CA GLN A 55 9.74 -21.09 29.62
C GLN A 55 9.17 -21.31 28.21
N GLN A 56 9.08 -22.55 27.73
CA GLN A 56 8.47 -22.87 26.42
C GLN A 56 6.95 -23.03 26.48
N GLN A 57 6.38 -23.42 27.64
CA GLN A 57 4.93 -23.63 27.80
C GLN A 57 4.16 -22.44 28.41
N GLN A 58 4.83 -21.44 28.96
CA GLN A 58 4.14 -20.22 29.39
C GLN A 58 3.92 -19.29 28.19
N SER A 59 2.66 -18.89 27.97
CA SER A 59 2.32 -17.73 27.17
C SER A 59 3.24 -16.57 27.57
N PRO A 60 3.88 -15.84 26.63
CA PRO A 60 4.81 -14.79 27.02
C PRO A 60 4.07 -13.81 27.92
N PRO A 61 4.63 -13.44 29.09
CA PRO A 61 3.97 -12.49 29.96
C PRO A 61 3.75 -11.19 29.17
N LYS A 62 2.50 -10.71 29.18
CA LYS A 62 2.11 -9.44 28.55
C LYS A 62 2.67 -8.28 29.37
N TRP A 63 3.95 -7.98 29.18
CA TRP A 63 4.54 -6.75 29.69
C TRP A 63 4.44 -5.67 28.62
N GLU A 64 3.77 -4.57 28.92
CA GLU A 64 3.88 -3.32 28.16
C GLU A 64 4.94 -2.46 28.84
N HIS A 65 6.03 -2.17 28.11
CA HIS A 65 7.07 -1.29 28.62
C HIS A 65 6.82 0.11 28.06
N SER A 66 6.33 1.01 28.91
CA SER A 66 6.17 2.43 28.61
C SER A 66 7.23 3.25 29.33
N TYR A 67 8.06 3.96 28.57
CA TYR A 67 9.03 4.91 29.12
C TYR A 67 8.52 6.34 28.87
N ARG A 68 8.30 7.06 29.96
CA ARG A 68 8.09 8.52 29.98
C ARG A 68 9.06 9.08 31.00
N ASP A 69 10.07 9.79 30.51
CA ASP A 69 10.90 10.70 31.30
C ASP A 69 11.53 10.12 32.58
N PHE A 70 12.35 9.09 32.40
CA PHE A 70 13.35 8.69 33.39
C PHE A 70 14.70 9.00 32.75
N GLY A 71 15.59 9.76 33.40
CA GLY A 71 16.92 10.19 32.89
C GLY A 71 17.91 9.07 32.55
N ILE A 72 17.43 8.03 31.88
CA ILE A 72 18.10 6.85 31.39
C ILE A 72 18.60 7.19 30.00
N ARG A 73 19.92 7.25 29.85
CA ARG A 73 20.56 7.60 28.57
C ARG A 73 20.73 6.42 27.64
N ILE A 74 20.86 5.22 28.18
CA ILE A 74 21.08 3.97 27.44
C ILE A 74 20.17 2.91 28.00
N VAL A 75 19.43 2.24 27.13
CA VAL A 75 18.63 1.06 27.48
C VAL A 75 19.12 -0.13 26.65
N GLN A 76 19.56 -1.18 27.33
CA GLN A 76 20.07 -2.40 26.69
C GLN A 76 19.43 -3.66 27.29
N TYR A 77 18.95 -4.56 26.43
CA TYR A 77 18.33 -5.83 26.82
C TYR A 77 18.99 -7.03 26.11
N ASP A 78 20.00 -7.62 26.75
CA ASP A 78 20.81 -8.69 26.15
C ASP A 78 20.20 -10.10 26.24
N TRP A 79 19.15 -10.27 27.04
CA TRP A 79 18.52 -11.58 27.30
C TRP A 79 17.11 -11.71 26.74
N THR A 80 16.45 -10.60 26.41
CA THR A 80 15.04 -10.59 26.02
C THR A 80 14.90 -11.02 24.56
N ARG A 81 14.38 -12.23 24.34
CA ARG A 81 14.10 -12.76 22.99
C ARG A 81 12.69 -12.41 22.50
N ARG A 82 11.71 -12.38 23.40
CA ARG A 82 10.30 -12.12 23.08
C ARG A 82 9.69 -11.20 24.12
N ILE A 83 8.87 -10.25 23.70
CA ILE A 83 8.04 -9.42 24.55
C ILE A 83 6.59 -9.72 24.18
N GLY A 84 5.76 -10.11 25.15
CA GLY A 84 4.36 -10.45 24.92
C GLY A 84 3.46 -9.23 24.68
N GLY A 85 3.84 -8.06 25.20
CA GLY A 85 3.15 -6.79 24.97
C GLY A 85 3.89 -5.90 23.97
N GLY A 86 3.71 -4.59 24.11
CA GLY A 86 4.34 -3.57 23.25
C GLY A 86 5.59 -2.95 23.86
N ILE A 87 6.42 -2.38 23.00
CA ILE A 87 7.47 -1.44 23.38
C ILE A 87 7.00 -0.05 22.99
N ASN A 88 6.88 0.85 23.96
CA ASN A 88 6.51 2.24 23.73
C ASN A 88 7.47 3.17 24.49
N ALA A 89 8.21 4.01 23.77
CA ALA A 89 8.99 5.08 24.37
C ALA A 89 8.56 6.41 23.77
N SER A 90 8.16 7.34 24.65
CA SER A 90 7.67 8.66 24.24
C SER A 90 8.19 9.75 25.14
N LEU A 91 8.48 10.94 24.58
CA LEU A 91 8.86 12.13 25.34
C LEU A 91 10.12 11.94 26.23
N ALA A 92 10.96 10.95 25.93
CA ALA A 92 12.16 10.66 26.71
C ALA A 92 13.40 11.22 26.01
N ASN A 93 13.57 12.54 26.10
CA ASN A 93 14.62 13.28 25.39
C ASN A 93 16.05 12.95 25.84
N ASP A 94 16.22 12.27 26.97
CA ASP A 94 17.53 11.84 27.45
C ASP A 94 17.97 10.49 26.87
N ILE A 95 17.09 9.70 26.25
CA ILE A 95 17.45 8.39 25.70
C ILE A 95 18.28 8.61 24.43
N ASN A 96 19.57 8.28 24.48
CA ASN A 96 20.49 8.36 23.35
C ASN A 96 20.60 7.05 22.57
N SER A 97 20.39 5.91 23.23
CA SER A 97 20.56 4.58 22.61
C SER A 97 19.56 3.56 23.14
N LEU A 98 18.97 2.80 22.21
CA LEU A 98 18.13 1.63 22.47
C LEU A 98 18.71 0.42 21.74
N ASN A 99 19.18 -0.58 22.50
CA ASN A 99 19.81 -1.77 21.94
C ASN A 99 19.11 -3.06 22.39
N PHE A 100 18.55 -3.79 21.43
CA PHE A 100 17.88 -5.07 21.66
C PHE A 100 18.50 -6.17 20.80
N PRO A 101 19.73 -6.63 21.11
CA PRO A 101 20.49 -7.50 20.23
C PRO A 101 19.86 -8.89 20.05
N ARG A 102 18.99 -9.33 20.96
CA ARG A 102 18.34 -10.66 20.90
C ARG A 102 16.82 -10.64 20.67
N LEU A 103 16.21 -9.45 20.65
CA LEU A 103 14.77 -9.32 20.52
C LEU A 103 14.33 -9.79 19.13
N SER A 104 13.47 -10.81 19.09
CA SER A 104 12.94 -11.36 17.84
C SER A 104 11.45 -11.14 17.65
N VAL A 105 10.66 -11.04 18.73
CA VAL A 105 9.19 -10.89 18.64
C VAL A 105 8.68 -9.85 19.63
N VAL A 106 7.82 -8.96 19.15
CA VAL A 106 6.99 -8.03 19.95
C VAL A 106 5.51 -8.39 19.73
N GLY A 107 4.81 -8.77 20.79
CA GLY A 107 3.45 -9.29 20.75
C GLY A 107 2.36 -8.23 20.59
N ALA A 108 2.72 -6.94 20.61
CA ALA A 108 1.85 -5.82 20.24
C ALA A 108 2.60 -4.84 19.31
N GLY A 109 2.50 -3.53 19.54
CA GLY A 109 3.20 -2.51 18.77
C GLY A 109 4.64 -2.22 19.25
N PHE A 110 5.49 -1.79 18.33
CA PHE A 110 6.77 -1.15 18.60
C PHE A 110 6.67 0.32 18.21
N SER A 111 6.72 1.23 19.17
CA SER A 111 6.54 2.66 18.93
C SER A 111 7.59 3.48 19.66
N LEU A 112 8.35 4.27 18.91
CA LEU A 112 9.27 5.28 19.43
C LEU A 112 8.85 6.63 18.88
N SER A 113 8.49 7.55 19.78
CA SER A 113 8.00 8.89 19.40
C SER A 113 8.65 9.98 20.23
N GLN A 114 9.03 11.10 19.61
CA GLN A 114 9.52 12.30 20.32
C GLN A 114 10.74 12.01 21.21
N LEU A 115 11.76 11.34 20.65
CA LEU A 115 13.03 11.05 21.32
C LEU A 115 14.15 11.85 20.65
N SER A 116 14.25 13.13 21.00
CA SER A 116 15.12 14.08 20.28
C SER A 116 16.62 13.74 20.32
N ALA A 117 17.09 13.01 21.34
CA ALA A 117 18.49 12.61 21.47
C ALA A 117 18.80 11.18 21.02
N LEU A 118 17.80 10.40 20.59
CA LEU A 118 18.01 9.00 20.20
C LEU A 118 18.80 8.94 18.89
N SER A 119 20.08 8.59 18.99
CA SER A 119 20.98 8.51 17.84
C SER A 119 21.29 7.08 17.41
N SER A 120 20.95 6.08 18.24
CA SER A 120 21.24 4.67 17.97
C SER A 120 20.05 3.78 18.33
N LEU A 121 19.53 3.06 17.34
CA LEU A 121 18.52 2.01 17.51
C LEU A 121 19.02 0.73 16.85
N THR A 122 19.07 -0.38 17.59
CA THR A 122 19.58 -1.66 17.05
C THR A 122 18.60 -2.79 17.37
N LEU A 123 18.07 -3.41 16.31
CA LEU A 123 17.03 -4.45 16.35
C LEU A 123 17.37 -5.64 15.41
N PRO A 124 18.59 -6.20 15.49
CA PRO A 124 19.15 -6.99 14.39
C PRO A 124 18.43 -8.34 14.17
N ASN A 125 17.75 -8.84 15.21
CA ASN A 125 17.06 -10.12 15.20
C ASN A 125 15.53 -9.98 15.18
N LEU A 126 14.99 -8.76 15.06
CA LEU A 126 13.56 -8.53 15.10
C LEU A 126 12.89 -9.07 13.83
N THR A 127 12.04 -10.09 14.00
CA THR A 127 11.37 -10.74 12.87
C THR A 127 9.86 -10.55 12.87
N SER A 128 9.25 -10.19 14.00
CA SER A 128 7.79 -10.03 14.08
C SER A 128 7.37 -8.95 15.08
N VAL A 129 6.44 -8.09 14.64
CA VAL A 129 5.71 -7.12 15.47
C VAL A 129 4.22 -7.28 15.18
N SER A 130 3.43 -7.66 16.18
CA SER A 130 2.05 -8.11 15.94
C SER A 130 1.07 -7.02 15.54
N THR A 131 1.36 -5.73 15.80
CA THR A 131 0.42 -4.63 15.49
C THR A 131 1.03 -3.63 14.50
N GLY A 132 2.04 -2.86 14.91
CA GLY A 132 2.61 -1.79 14.10
C GLY A 132 4.04 -1.45 14.50
N PHE A 133 4.82 -0.93 13.56
CA PHE A 133 6.20 -0.48 13.77
C PHE A 133 6.29 1.01 13.46
N ILE A 134 6.50 1.84 14.48
CA ILE A 134 6.40 3.30 14.40
C ILE A 134 7.70 3.92 14.91
N LEU A 135 8.33 4.72 14.05
CA LEU A 135 9.43 5.63 14.36
C LEU A 135 9.00 7.03 13.98
N GLU A 136 8.82 7.91 14.96
CA GLU A 136 8.27 9.24 14.75
C GLU A 136 9.03 10.29 15.56
N HIS A 137 9.34 11.44 14.95
CA HIS A 137 10.02 12.56 15.64
C HIS A 137 11.34 12.11 16.32
N LEU A 138 12.26 11.54 15.53
CA LEU A 138 13.57 11.04 15.95
C LEU A 138 14.71 11.77 15.19
N PRO A 139 14.86 13.10 15.37
CA PRO A 139 15.76 13.92 14.56
C PRO A 139 17.24 13.54 14.68
N ALA A 140 17.68 12.96 15.80
CA ALA A 140 19.06 12.50 15.99
C ALA A 140 19.34 11.11 15.38
N LEU A 141 18.31 10.36 14.96
CA LEU A 141 18.48 9.02 14.41
C LEU A 141 18.88 9.11 12.94
N THR A 142 20.19 9.11 12.68
CA THR A 142 20.73 9.30 11.32
C THR A 142 20.96 8.02 10.54
N THR A 143 21.04 6.89 11.25
CA THR A 143 21.26 5.56 10.70
C THR A 143 20.29 4.57 11.33
N PHE A 144 19.69 3.71 10.52
CA PHE A 144 18.86 2.61 10.99
C PHE A 144 18.91 1.47 9.98
N ASP A 145 19.41 0.33 10.41
CA ASP A 145 19.35 -0.89 9.62
C ASP A 145 17.94 -1.48 9.79
N PHE A 146 17.13 -1.38 8.74
CA PHE A 146 15.75 -1.86 8.79
C PHE A 146 15.76 -3.39 8.94
N PRO A 147 15.10 -3.97 9.97
CA PRO A 147 15.13 -5.41 10.19
C PRO A 147 14.19 -6.17 9.24
N SER A 148 14.43 -7.47 9.08
CA SER A 148 13.55 -8.38 8.31
C SER A 148 12.32 -8.74 9.12
N VAL A 149 11.42 -7.77 9.25
CA VAL A 149 10.26 -7.83 10.14
C VAL A 149 8.96 -8.01 9.36
N SER A 150 8.17 -9.00 9.78
CA SER A 150 6.74 -9.02 9.48
C SER A 150 6.01 -8.15 10.49
N VAL A 151 5.27 -7.16 10.01
CA VAL A 151 4.44 -6.30 10.87
C VAL A 151 2.99 -6.74 10.75
N GLY A 152 2.18 -6.45 11.78
CA GLY A 152 0.74 -6.69 11.76
C GLY A 152 -0.05 -5.56 11.11
N GLU A 153 -1.34 -5.54 11.37
CA GLU A 153 -2.34 -4.75 10.65
C GLU A 153 -2.02 -3.25 10.53
N SER A 154 -1.37 -2.60 11.49
CA SER A 154 -1.10 -1.15 11.46
C SER A 154 0.05 -0.75 10.53
N GLY A 155 0.84 -1.72 10.05
CA GLY A 155 1.93 -1.44 9.12
C GLY A 155 3.10 -0.67 9.72
N ILE A 156 3.87 -0.01 8.87
CA ILE A 156 5.13 0.64 9.21
C ILE A 156 5.03 2.15 8.99
N THR A 157 5.43 2.94 9.97
CA THR A 157 5.52 4.40 9.87
C THR A 157 6.91 4.86 10.27
N ILE A 158 7.60 5.58 9.38
CA ILE A 158 8.89 6.21 9.64
C ILE A 158 8.76 7.68 9.25
N THR A 159 8.67 8.56 10.23
CA THR A 159 8.45 9.99 9.98
C THR A 159 9.27 10.92 10.86
N ASN A 160 9.67 12.05 10.28
CA ASN A 160 10.43 13.09 10.97
C ASN A 160 11.66 12.54 11.71
N THR A 161 12.47 11.77 10.97
CA THR A 161 13.74 11.22 11.44
C THR A 161 14.91 11.91 10.73
N GLY A 162 16.11 11.82 11.31
CA GLY A 162 17.35 12.28 10.68
C GLY A 162 17.96 11.29 9.68
N LEU A 163 17.21 10.24 9.30
CA LEU A 163 17.74 9.14 8.49
C LEU A 163 18.18 9.62 7.12
N LYS A 164 19.40 9.25 6.73
CA LYS A 164 19.94 9.53 5.38
C LYS A 164 19.66 8.40 4.40
N THR A 165 19.66 7.18 4.90
CA THR A 165 19.43 5.97 4.12
C THR A 165 18.51 5.06 4.91
N LEU A 166 17.60 4.40 4.21
CA LEU A 166 16.82 3.30 4.73
C LEU A 166 17.14 2.08 3.88
N THR A 167 18.01 1.23 4.40
CA THR A 167 18.45 0.01 3.72
C THR A 167 18.10 -1.19 4.58
N CYS A 168 17.75 -2.31 3.94
CA CYS A 168 17.77 -3.59 4.64
C CYS A 168 18.93 -4.47 4.15
N ILE A 169 19.84 -4.80 5.06
CA ILE A 169 21.02 -5.63 4.81
C ILE A 169 20.68 -7.13 4.79
N SER A 170 19.57 -7.55 5.41
CA SER A 170 19.24 -8.97 5.65
C SER A 170 17.82 -9.40 5.21
N CYS A 171 17.12 -8.57 4.44
CA CYS A 171 15.74 -8.81 4.04
C CYS A 171 15.67 -8.96 2.52
N ILE A 172 15.34 -10.14 2.04
CA ILE A 172 14.97 -10.34 0.64
C ILE A 172 13.66 -11.12 0.63
N ASP A 173 12.73 -10.70 -0.23
CA ASP A 173 11.55 -11.47 -0.65
C ASP A 173 10.53 -11.79 0.47
N ARG A 174 10.03 -10.75 1.17
CA ARG A 174 8.99 -10.91 2.20
C ARG A 174 7.71 -10.18 1.84
N ASP A 175 6.59 -10.83 2.14
CA ASP A 175 5.27 -10.21 2.05
C ASP A 175 5.01 -9.34 3.28
N LEU A 176 4.50 -8.13 3.04
CA LEU A 176 3.97 -7.23 4.05
C LEU A 176 2.45 -7.20 3.94
N SER A 177 1.80 -8.13 4.65
CA SER A 177 0.34 -8.31 4.68
C SER A 177 -0.36 -7.32 5.61
N THR A 178 0.03 -6.05 5.59
CA THR A 178 -0.40 -5.00 6.54
C THR A 178 -1.12 -3.84 5.84
N SER A 179 -1.53 -2.82 6.61
CA SER A 179 -2.03 -1.54 6.08
C SER A 179 -1.00 -0.78 5.22
N GLY A 180 0.28 -1.18 5.24
CA GLY A 180 1.29 -0.66 4.32
C GLY A 180 2.50 -0.07 5.03
N MET A 181 3.18 0.82 4.33
CA MET A 181 4.37 1.53 4.78
C MET A 181 4.25 3.01 4.42
N ASN A 182 4.42 3.89 5.41
CA ASN A 182 4.51 5.33 5.25
C ASN A 182 5.92 5.81 5.65
N ILE A 183 6.63 6.42 4.70
CA ILE A 183 7.91 7.08 4.93
C ILE A 183 7.75 8.54 4.53
N SER A 184 7.62 9.43 5.50
CA SER A 184 7.29 10.84 5.24
C SER A 184 8.05 11.82 6.12
N PHE A 185 8.30 13.03 5.64
CA PHE A 185 8.96 14.08 6.43
C PHE A 185 10.38 13.73 6.90
N ASN A 186 11.07 12.81 6.20
CA ASN A 186 12.48 12.49 6.47
C ASN A 186 13.35 13.30 5.49
N PHE A 187 13.51 14.60 5.77
CA PHE A 187 14.10 15.57 4.81
C PHE A 187 15.57 15.30 4.45
N ASP A 188 16.29 14.50 5.24
CA ASP A 188 17.66 14.09 4.97
C ASP A 188 17.75 12.75 4.21
N LEU A 189 16.62 12.06 4.01
CA LEU A 189 16.57 10.72 3.40
C LEU A 189 16.77 10.81 1.89
N VAL A 190 17.88 10.25 1.41
CA VAL A 190 18.26 10.26 -0.02
C VAL A 190 18.17 8.88 -0.68
N LEU A 191 18.06 7.81 0.10
CA LEU A 191 17.95 6.44 -0.42
C LEU A 191 16.96 5.63 0.43
N ALA A 192 15.99 5.01 -0.20
CA ALA A 192 15.10 4.02 0.38
C ALA A 192 15.14 2.73 -0.44
N GLU A 193 15.78 1.70 0.10
CA GLU A 193 15.82 0.34 -0.45
C GLU A 193 14.93 -0.56 0.37
N LEU A 194 13.77 -0.93 -0.19
CA LEU A 194 12.74 -1.66 0.55
C LEU A 194 12.67 -3.12 0.09
N PRO A 195 12.63 -4.08 1.04
CA PRO A 195 12.84 -5.49 0.73
C PRO A 195 11.56 -6.29 0.47
N PHE A 196 10.42 -5.63 0.30
CA PHE A 196 9.13 -6.32 0.25
C PHE A 196 8.82 -6.86 -1.14
N ALA A 197 8.38 -8.11 -1.20
CA ALA A 197 7.93 -8.78 -2.42
C ALA A 197 6.49 -8.42 -2.76
N ARG A 198 5.64 -8.33 -1.74
CA ARG A 198 4.23 -7.97 -1.87
C ARG A 198 3.81 -7.08 -0.72
N MET A 199 2.93 -6.13 -1.00
CA MET A 199 2.34 -5.26 0.02
C MET A 199 0.83 -5.23 -0.18
N SER A 200 0.07 -5.73 0.81
CA SER A 200 -1.40 -5.63 0.77
C SER A 200 -1.91 -4.22 1.05
N GLY A 201 -1.03 -3.35 1.54
CA GLY A 201 -1.32 -1.96 1.86
C GLY A 201 -0.65 -0.97 0.91
N GLN A 202 -0.73 0.30 1.28
CA GLN A 202 -0.10 1.38 0.52
C GLN A 202 1.41 1.41 0.76
N LEU A 203 2.19 1.70 -0.28
CA LEU A 203 3.53 2.23 -0.14
C LEU A 203 3.47 3.74 -0.38
N ALA A 204 3.65 4.53 0.68
CA ALA A 204 3.61 5.97 0.66
C ALA A 204 4.99 6.56 0.97
N LEU A 205 5.52 7.36 0.03
CA LEU A 205 6.70 8.20 0.24
C LEU A 205 6.37 9.65 -0.15
N GLU A 206 6.46 10.57 0.79
CA GLU A 206 6.18 12.00 0.57
C GLU A 206 7.05 12.90 1.45
N SER A 207 7.38 14.10 0.96
CA SER A 207 8.13 15.12 1.73
C SER A 207 9.42 14.58 2.37
N ASN A 208 10.17 13.75 1.63
CA ASN A 208 11.48 13.25 2.06
C ASN A 208 12.60 14.11 1.46
N GLY A 209 13.85 13.65 1.50
CA GLY A 209 14.94 14.37 0.86
C GLY A 209 14.71 14.57 -0.63
N LYS A 210 15.03 15.76 -1.13
CA LYS A 210 14.83 16.20 -2.53
C LYS A 210 15.45 15.29 -3.60
N ASP A 211 16.50 14.56 -3.22
CA ASP A 211 17.26 13.65 -4.08
C ASP A 211 16.95 12.18 -3.74
N LEU A 212 15.78 11.91 -3.13
CA LEU A 212 15.38 10.56 -2.73
C LEU A 212 15.34 9.63 -3.94
N LYS A 213 16.07 8.54 -3.83
CA LYS A 213 16.01 7.39 -4.73
C LYS A 213 15.26 6.26 -4.04
N VAL A 214 14.26 5.72 -4.72
CA VAL A 214 13.44 4.61 -4.22
C VAL A 214 13.76 3.37 -5.04
N ASN A 215 14.25 2.33 -4.37
CA ASN A 215 14.51 1.02 -4.95
C ASN A 215 13.61 -0.02 -4.28
N VAL A 216 12.67 -0.56 -5.04
CA VAL A 216 11.75 -1.64 -4.65
C VAL A 216 11.91 -2.84 -5.59
N GLN A 217 13.15 -3.28 -5.76
CA GLN A 217 13.53 -4.29 -6.76
C GLN A 217 12.76 -5.61 -6.71
N TYR A 218 12.28 -6.01 -5.52
CA TYR A 218 11.56 -7.26 -5.32
C TYR A 218 10.04 -7.09 -5.34
N LEU A 219 9.53 -5.86 -5.29
CA LEU A 219 8.11 -5.59 -5.12
C LEU A 219 7.35 -5.99 -6.37
N GLY A 220 6.72 -7.17 -6.35
CA GLY A 220 5.89 -7.70 -7.42
C GLY A 220 4.48 -7.15 -7.42
N SER A 221 3.93 -6.83 -6.24
CA SER A 221 2.60 -6.22 -6.14
C SER A 221 2.43 -5.33 -4.92
N VAL A 222 1.62 -4.29 -5.05
CA VAL A 222 1.26 -3.36 -3.97
C VAL A 222 -0.21 -2.97 -4.09
N ALA A 223 -0.89 -2.68 -2.98
CA ALA A 223 -2.25 -2.17 -3.08
C ALA A 223 -2.28 -0.78 -3.69
N GLN A 224 -1.53 0.17 -3.14
CA GLN A 224 -1.43 1.52 -3.69
C GLN A 224 0.02 1.99 -3.67
N LEU A 225 0.46 2.59 -4.77
CA LEU A 225 1.78 3.22 -4.84
C LEU A 225 1.57 4.73 -4.87
N PHE A 226 2.00 5.42 -3.81
CA PHE A 226 1.89 6.88 -3.67
C PHE A 226 3.27 7.46 -3.42
N ILE A 227 3.83 8.10 -4.43
CA ILE A 227 5.22 8.54 -4.42
C ILE A 227 5.25 10.01 -4.85
N LEU A 228 5.68 10.88 -3.95
CA LEU A 228 5.85 12.31 -4.22
C LEU A 228 7.31 12.70 -3.97
N GLU A 229 7.80 13.65 -4.76
CA GLU A 229 9.11 14.30 -4.55
C GLU A 229 10.28 13.30 -4.55
N VAL A 230 10.37 12.46 -5.59
CA VAL A 230 11.48 11.51 -5.76
C VAL A 230 12.29 11.80 -7.02
N SER A 231 13.60 11.56 -6.93
CA SER A 231 14.52 11.71 -8.05
C SER A 231 14.66 10.46 -8.90
N GLU A 232 14.34 9.28 -8.36
CA GLU A 232 14.46 8.01 -9.08
C GLU A 232 13.51 6.97 -8.44
N LEU A 233 12.81 6.20 -9.29
CA LEU A 233 11.99 5.07 -8.87
C LEU A 233 12.39 3.82 -9.67
N SER A 234 13.00 2.85 -9.01
CA SER A 234 13.33 1.55 -9.56
C SER A 234 12.39 0.48 -9.00
N ALA A 235 11.55 -0.08 -9.87
CA ALA A 235 10.58 -1.13 -9.51
C ALA A 235 10.50 -2.22 -10.60
N PRO A 236 11.62 -2.91 -10.91
CA PRO A 236 11.71 -3.87 -12.02
C PRO A 236 10.77 -5.08 -11.90
N ALA A 237 10.46 -5.54 -10.68
CA ALA A 237 9.57 -6.68 -10.47
C ALA A 237 8.08 -6.30 -10.43
N LEU A 238 7.75 -5.01 -10.35
CA LEU A 238 6.39 -4.55 -10.09
C LEU A 238 5.46 -4.90 -11.25
N ALA A 239 4.61 -5.89 -11.02
CA ALA A 239 3.71 -6.46 -12.01
C ALA A 239 2.27 -5.93 -11.86
N TYR A 240 1.84 -5.60 -10.64
CA TYR A 240 0.44 -5.27 -10.37
C TYR A 240 0.24 -4.25 -9.25
N ILE A 241 -0.68 -3.31 -9.46
CA ILE A 241 -1.13 -2.36 -8.44
C ILE A 241 -2.63 -2.53 -8.23
N ALA A 242 -3.04 -2.96 -7.03
CA ALA A 242 -4.44 -3.37 -6.75
C ALA A 242 -5.43 -2.19 -6.59
N SER A 243 -4.92 -0.98 -6.47
CA SER A 243 -5.67 0.26 -6.40
C SER A 243 -5.07 1.23 -7.40
N SER A 244 -4.36 2.27 -6.96
CA SER A 244 -3.92 3.37 -7.81
C SER A 244 -2.41 3.56 -7.78
N LEU A 245 -1.87 4.03 -8.90
CA LEU A 245 -0.53 4.60 -8.99
C LEU A 245 -0.65 6.12 -8.95
N ILE A 246 -0.03 6.76 -7.96
CA ILE A 246 0.04 8.21 -7.86
C ILE A 246 1.52 8.58 -7.76
N LEU A 247 2.01 9.27 -8.79
CA LEU A 247 3.38 9.79 -8.85
C LEU A 247 3.31 11.30 -9.09
N GLY A 248 4.01 12.07 -8.25
CA GLY A 248 4.05 13.53 -8.35
C GLY A 248 5.45 14.06 -8.12
N TYR A 249 5.79 15.20 -8.73
CA TYR A 249 7.09 15.87 -8.52
C TYR A 249 8.29 14.94 -8.79
N TYR A 250 8.19 14.11 -9.83
CA TYR A 250 9.26 13.20 -10.25
C TYR A 250 10.39 13.98 -10.92
N ASN A 251 11.58 13.92 -10.33
CA ASN A 251 12.74 14.74 -10.69
C ASN A 251 13.74 13.99 -11.60
N SER A 252 13.22 13.18 -12.51
CA SER A 252 14.01 12.39 -13.47
C SER A 252 13.40 12.45 -14.87
N THR A 253 14.24 12.27 -15.90
CA THR A 253 13.82 12.43 -17.30
C THR A 253 13.03 11.25 -17.84
N ASN A 254 13.22 10.07 -17.27
CA ASN A 254 12.61 8.83 -17.74
C ASN A 254 11.91 8.10 -16.59
N LEU A 255 10.68 7.68 -16.85
CA LEU A 255 9.92 6.79 -15.98
C LEU A 255 9.57 5.53 -16.75
N THR A 256 10.13 4.40 -16.30
CA THR A 256 9.89 3.10 -16.90
C THR A 256 9.53 2.09 -15.83
N LEU A 257 8.38 1.45 -15.99
CA LEU A 257 7.94 0.30 -15.19
C LEU A 257 7.75 -0.88 -16.14
N GLY A 258 8.86 -1.57 -16.40
CA GLY A 258 8.96 -2.56 -17.48
C GLY A 258 8.03 -3.75 -17.31
N SER A 259 7.78 -4.18 -16.08
CA SER A 259 6.97 -5.37 -15.77
C SER A 259 5.53 -5.05 -15.40
N LEU A 260 5.16 -3.77 -15.27
CA LEU A 260 3.84 -3.38 -14.77
C LEU A 260 2.77 -3.78 -15.78
N GLY A 261 1.99 -4.81 -15.44
CA GLY A 261 0.97 -5.39 -16.30
C GLY A 261 -0.43 -4.80 -16.11
N GLY A 262 -0.75 -4.30 -14.91
CA GLY A 262 -2.06 -3.74 -14.62
C GLY A 262 -2.17 -2.86 -13.38
N VAL A 263 -3.09 -1.90 -13.45
CA VAL A 263 -3.52 -1.03 -12.34
C VAL A 263 -5.04 -1.15 -12.20
N THR A 264 -5.55 -1.55 -11.05
CA THR A 264 -6.99 -1.84 -10.90
C THR A 264 -7.85 -0.59 -10.95
N ARG A 265 -7.34 0.55 -10.47
CA ARG A 265 -8.07 1.83 -10.44
C ARG A 265 -7.42 2.84 -11.35
N ALA A 266 -6.92 3.95 -10.81
CA ALA A 266 -6.40 5.06 -11.58
C ALA A 266 -4.87 5.13 -11.55
N MET A 267 -4.33 5.72 -12.60
CA MET A 267 -2.94 6.14 -12.69
C MET A 267 -2.90 7.65 -12.83
N ALA A 268 -2.19 8.32 -11.93
CA ALA A 268 -1.93 9.75 -11.98
C ALA A 268 -0.41 9.98 -11.97
N ILE A 269 0.10 10.70 -12.97
CA ILE A 269 1.49 11.16 -13.04
C ILE A 269 1.44 12.67 -13.26
N THR A 270 1.75 13.44 -12.22
CA THR A 270 1.56 14.90 -12.24
C THR A 270 2.80 15.67 -11.83
N ASP A 271 2.82 16.95 -12.19
CA ASP A 271 3.74 17.95 -11.62
C ASP A 271 5.22 17.55 -11.72
N SER A 272 5.61 16.82 -12.75
CA SER A 272 6.97 16.29 -12.93
C SER A 272 7.65 17.01 -14.10
N PRO A 273 8.14 18.26 -13.89
CA PRO A 273 8.55 19.13 -14.98
C PRO A 273 9.70 18.56 -15.79
N LEU A 274 10.64 17.83 -15.17
CA LEU A 274 11.81 17.24 -15.85
C LEU A 274 11.50 15.96 -16.63
N LEU A 275 10.34 15.35 -16.43
CA LEU A 275 9.97 14.08 -17.03
C LEU A 275 9.73 14.26 -18.54
N ARG A 276 10.47 13.53 -19.37
CA ARG A 276 10.41 13.60 -20.85
C ARG A 276 9.82 12.34 -21.48
N PHE A 277 10.00 11.20 -20.83
CA PHE A 277 9.63 9.89 -21.36
C PHE A 277 8.94 9.02 -20.30
N ILE A 278 7.76 8.50 -20.65
CA ILE A 278 7.04 7.49 -19.88
C ILE A 278 6.91 6.23 -20.73
N SER A 279 7.28 5.07 -20.19
CA SER A 279 7.11 3.79 -20.88
C SER A 279 6.71 2.65 -19.94
N PHE A 280 5.51 2.11 -20.17
CA PHE A 280 4.99 0.92 -19.49
C PHE A 280 4.63 -0.14 -20.55
N PRO A 281 5.63 -0.86 -21.07
CA PRO A 281 5.47 -1.70 -22.26
C PRO A 281 4.56 -2.92 -22.02
N GLU A 282 4.47 -3.41 -20.78
CA GLU A 282 3.64 -4.55 -20.41
C GLU A 282 2.25 -4.17 -19.90
N LEU A 283 1.97 -2.87 -19.73
CA LEU A 283 0.74 -2.39 -19.12
C LEU A 283 -0.44 -2.63 -20.06
N SER A 284 -1.34 -3.51 -19.64
CA SER A 284 -2.46 -3.98 -20.46
C SER A 284 -3.82 -3.43 -20.04
N ASN A 285 -3.99 -3.13 -18.75
CA ASN A 285 -5.28 -2.72 -18.18
C ASN A 285 -5.12 -1.67 -17.09
N ILE A 286 -5.95 -0.63 -17.16
CA ILE A 286 -6.19 0.35 -16.11
C ILE A 286 -7.70 0.41 -15.87
N GLY A 287 -8.17 0.25 -14.64
CA GLY A 287 -9.62 0.16 -14.40
C GLY A 287 -10.36 1.47 -14.57
N ASP A 288 -9.83 2.58 -14.04
CA ASP A 288 -10.57 3.86 -13.96
C ASP A 288 -10.06 4.89 -14.97
N ALA A 289 -8.88 5.46 -14.74
CA ALA A 289 -8.39 6.57 -15.55
C ALA A 289 -6.87 6.63 -15.63
N ILE A 290 -6.36 7.14 -16.74
CA ILE A 290 -5.00 7.69 -16.86
C ILE A 290 -5.11 9.20 -16.78
N ILE A 291 -4.38 9.80 -15.85
CA ILE A 291 -4.24 11.25 -15.71
C ILE A 291 -2.75 11.57 -15.79
N ILE A 292 -2.35 12.20 -16.89
CA ILE A 292 -0.99 12.72 -17.06
C ILE A 292 -1.12 14.21 -17.28
N ASP A 293 -0.70 15.00 -16.30
CA ASP A 293 -0.95 16.44 -16.29
C ASP A 293 0.21 17.21 -15.67
N ASN A 294 0.39 18.47 -16.08
CA ASN A 294 1.46 19.35 -15.60
C ASN A 294 2.88 18.75 -15.66
N ASN A 295 3.19 18.00 -16.72
CA ASN A 295 4.53 17.46 -16.99
C ASN A 295 5.16 18.24 -18.16
N THR A 296 5.77 19.38 -17.87
CA THR A 296 6.07 20.44 -18.85
C THR A 296 6.96 20.00 -20.01
N TYR A 297 7.96 19.15 -19.76
CA TYR A 297 8.87 18.63 -20.78
C TYR A 297 8.52 17.24 -21.29
N LEU A 298 7.32 16.72 -20.97
CA LEU A 298 6.91 15.39 -21.41
C LEU A 298 6.71 15.35 -22.91
N GLU A 299 7.54 14.55 -23.59
CA GLU A 299 7.57 14.45 -25.05
C GLU A 299 6.97 13.15 -25.55
N THR A 300 7.14 12.05 -24.82
CA THR A 300 6.79 10.73 -25.29
C THR A 300 6.14 9.89 -24.19
N VAL A 301 5.01 9.26 -24.54
CA VAL A 301 4.31 8.29 -23.68
C VAL A 301 4.06 7.00 -24.47
N VAL A 302 4.59 5.88 -23.98
CA VAL A 302 4.51 4.57 -24.63
C VAL A 302 3.77 3.57 -23.76
N LEU A 303 2.59 3.15 -24.21
CA LEU A 303 1.68 2.21 -23.55
C LEU A 303 1.23 1.14 -24.57
N SER A 304 2.21 0.44 -25.15
CA SER A 304 2.03 -0.38 -26.35
C SER A 304 1.02 -1.52 -26.22
N LYS A 305 0.86 -2.08 -25.01
CA LYS A 305 -0.05 -3.20 -24.73
C LYS A 305 -1.37 -2.77 -24.09
N LEU A 306 -1.59 -1.47 -23.88
CA LEU A 306 -2.78 -1.00 -23.19
C LEU A 306 -4.02 -1.28 -24.04
N THR A 307 -4.90 -2.15 -23.54
CA THR A 307 -6.12 -2.58 -24.23
C THR A 307 -7.39 -2.01 -23.59
N ARG A 308 -7.34 -1.75 -22.28
CA ARG A 308 -8.50 -1.36 -21.47
C ARG A 308 -8.16 -0.20 -20.54
N VAL A 309 -8.92 0.88 -20.66
CA VAL A 309 -8.96 2.03 -19.75
C VAL A 309 -10.30 2.73 -19.91
N LEU A 310 -10.97 3.12 -18.82
CA LEU A 310 -12.24 3.83 -18.95
C LEU A 310 -12.06 5.29 -19.37
N ASN A 311 -11.07 6.00 -18.82
CA ASN A 311 -10.87 7.42 -19.15
C ASN A 311 -9.39 7.75 -19.40
N VAL A 312 -9.14 8.53 -20.44
CA VAL A 312 -7.81 9.05 -20.79
C VAL A 312 -7.85 10.57 -20.67
N GLY A 313 -6.99 11.11 -19.82
CA GLY A 313 -6.77 12.55 -19.67
C GLY A 313 -5.28 12.84 -19.71
N ILE A 314 -4.79 13.38 -20.82
CA ILE A 314 -3.38 13.64 -21.03
C ILE A 314 -3.20 15.08 -21.52
N HIS A 315 -2.39 15.85 -20.80
CA HIS A 315 -2.09 17.25 -21.12
C HIS A 315 -0.57 17.48 -21.07
N GLY A 316 -0.03 18.24 -22.02
CA GLY A 316 1.40 18.59 -22.01
C GLY A 316 1.96 18.92 -23.40
N ASN A 317 3.28 18.92 -23.53
CA ASN A 317 3.97 19.22 -24.79
C ASN A 317 4.36 17.93 -25.56
N ILE A 318 3.40 17.01 -25.70
CA ILE A 318 3.65 15.64 -26.14
C ILE A 318 3.83 15.59 -27.66
N SER A 319 4.94 15.02 -28.10
CA SER A 319 5.25 14.78 -29.51
C SER A 319 4.80 13.38 -29.98
N SER A 320 4.80 12.39 -29.10
CA SER A 320 4.47 11.00 -29.42
C SER A 320 3.64 10.35 -28.32
N LEU A 321 2.51 9.76 -28.71
CA LEU A 321 1.62 9.01 -27.83
C LEU A 321 1.33 7.66 -28.48
N VAL A 322 1.66 6.56 -27.82
CA VAL A 322 1.53 5.21 -28.37
C VAL A 322 0.59 4.38 -27.50
N MET A 323 -0.62 4.13 -27.99
CA MET A 323 -1.67 3.30 -27.35
C MET A 323 -2.45 2.42 -28.35
N PRO A 324 -1.78 1.71 -29.28
CA PRO A 324 -2.43 1.17 -30.49
C PRO A 324 -3.51 0.11 -30.24
N GLN A 325 -3.54 -0.54 -29.08
CA GLN A 325 -4.38 -1.70 -28.78
C GLN A 325 -5.68 -1.38 -28.02
N LEU A 326 -6.03 -0.09 -27.85
CA LEU A 326 -7.23 0.30 -27.11
C LEU A 326 -8.50 -0.26 -27.77
N THR A 327 -9.33 -0.94 -26.96
CA THR A 327 -10.55 -1.60 -27.42
C THR A 327 -11.83 -0.83 -27.09
N LYS A 328 -11.86 -0.16 -25.93
CA LYS A 328 -12.98 0.67 -25.51
C LYS A 328 -12.53 1.68 -24.46
N VAL A 329 -12.97 2.93 -24.63
CA VAL A 329 -12.74 4.06 -23.73
C VAL A 329 -14.05 4.84 -23.60
N ASN A 330 -14.39 5.29 -22.39
CA ASN A 330 -15.55 6.15 -22.17
C ASN A 330 -15.25 7.59 -22.58
N VAL A 331 -14.15 8.16 -22.07
CA VAL A 331 -13.72 9.54 -22.36
C VAL A 331 -12.26 9.56 -22.78
N PHE A 332 -11.95 10.19 -23.92
CA PHE A 332 -10.60 10.32 -24.44
C PHE A 332 -10.27 11.80 -24.66
N ILE A 333 -9.42 12.34 -23.79
CA ILE A 333 -8.99 13.73 -23.81
C ILE A 333 -7.45 13.76 -23.89
N VAL A 334 -6.95 14.23 -25.03
CA VAL A 334 -5.52 14.49 -25.25
C VAL A 334 -5.35 15.93 -25.72
N ASN A 335 -4.66 16.73 -24.93
CA ASN A 335 -4.37 18.12 -25.26
C ASN A 335 -2.86 18.32 -25.31
N SER A 336 -2.31 18.25 -26.53
CA SER A 336 -0.89 18.54 -26.75
C SER A 336 -0.70 19.99 -27.17
N SER A 337 0.23 20.70 -26.52
CA SER A 337 0.71 22.00 -26.99
C SER A 337 1.74 21.88 -28.13
N ASN A 338 2.16 20.66 -28.49
CA ASN A 338 3.16 20.45 -29.53
C ASN A 338 2.50 20.51 -30.92
N PRO A 339 2.92 21.44 -31.80
CA PRO A 339 2.29 21.60 -33.12
C PRO A 339 2.52 20.42 -34.06
N SER A 340 3.50 19.55 -33.78
CA SER A 340 3.79 18.35 -34.56
C SER A 340 3.05 17.11 -34.06
N PHE A 341 2.29 17.22 -32.97
CA PHE A 341 1.50 16.11 -32.47
C PHE A 341 0.36 15.76 -33.41
N SER A 342 0.24 14.49 -33.80
CA SER A 342 -0.80 14.01 -34.71
C SER A 342 -1.87 13.23 -33.96
N CYS A 343 -3.11 13.65 -34.15
CA CYS A 343 -4.32 12.98 -33.66
C CYS A 343 -4.83 11.91 -34.64
N SER A 344 -4.28 11.81 -35.86
CA SER A 344 -4.79 10.95 -36.94
C SER A 344 -4.96 9.48 -36.55
N VAL A 345 -4.04 8.94 -35.73
CA VAL A 345 -4.14 7.55 -35.23
C VAL A 345 -5.33 7.37 -34.30
N PHE A 346 -5.65 8.40 -33.51
CA PHE A 346 -6.74 8.38 -32.55
C PHE A 346 -8.09 8.73 -33.17
N ASP A 347 -8.11 9.44 -34.31
CA ASP A 347 -9.34 9.67 -35.08
C ASP A 347 -9.96 8.34 -35.53
N ALA A 348 -9.13 7.34 -35.86
CA ALA A 348 -9.58 5.99 -36.17
C ALA A 348 -10.29 5.29 -34.99
N TYR A 349 -10.09 5.73 -33.74
CA TYR A 349 -10.83 5.21 -32.58
C TYR A 349 -12.28 5.68 -32.53
N VAL A 350 -12.58 6.83 -33.12
CA VAL A 350 -13.97 7.27 -33.31
C VAL A 350 -14.62 6.44 -34.42
N GLU A 351 -13.92 6.23 -35.54
CA GLU A 351 -14.42 5.45 -36.68
C GLU A 351 -14.68 3.98 -36.33
N SER A 352 -13.81 3.39 -35.49
CA SER A 352 -13.92 2.00 -35.03
C SER A 352 -14.76 1.83 -33.77
N ASN A 353 -15.41 2.88 -33.27
CA ASN A 353 -16.26 2.87 -32.09
C ASN A 353 -15.54 2.41 -30.80
N VAL A 354 -14.24 2.67 -30.71
CA VAL A 354 -13.45 2.52 -29.47
C VAL A 354 -13.83 3.62 -28.48
N VAL A 355 -14.10 4.83 -28.96
CA VAL A 355 -14.62 5.97 -28.18
C VAL A 355 -15.75 6.66 -28.93
N ALA A 356 -16.79 7.10 -28.23
CA ALA A 356 -17.87 7.86 -28.83
C ALA A 356 -17.38 9.24 -29.28
N SER A 357 -17.90 9.75 -30.41
CA SER A 357 -17.50 11.07 -30.94
C SER A 357 -17.78 12.22 -29.98
N THR A 358 -18.80 12.09 -29.12
CA THR A 358 -19.16 13.07 -28.08
C THR A 358 -18.14 13.15 -26.94
N ASP A 359 -17.37 12.08 -26.76
CA ASP A 359 -16.45 11.87 -25.64
C ASP A 359 -14.98 11.82 -26.10
N TYR A 360 -14.73 12.16 -27.37
CA TYR A 360 -13.42 12.29 -27.98
C TYR A 360 -13.01 13.76 -28.10
N TYR A 361 -11.83 14.10 -27.58
CA TYR A 361 -11.21 15.40 -27.74
C TYR A 361 -9.69 15.24 -27.88
N CYS A 362 -9.17 15.59 -29.05
CA CYS A 362 -7.75 15.58 -29.33
C CYS A 362 -7.32 16.92 -29.93
N VAL A 363 -6.28 17.55 -29.38
CA VAL A 363 -5.68 18.78 -29.93
C VAL A 363 -4.36 18.42 -30.58
N GLY A 364 -4.31 18.54 -31.91
CA GLY A 364 -3.16 18.22 -32.75
C GLY A 364 -3.49 18.31 -34.24
N THR A 365 -2.60 17.80 -35.09
CA THR A 365 -2.85 17.68 -36.53
C THR A 365 -3.75 16.46 -36.81
N HIS A 366 -4.73 16.65 -37.69
CA HIS A 366 -5.64 15.60 -38.14
C HIS A 366 -5.42 15.40 -39.63
N GLU A 367 -4.76 14.31 -39.99
CA GLU A 367 -4.58 13.89 -41.37
C GLU A 367 -5.40 12.64 -41.61
N LYS A 368 -6.09 12.59 -42.76
CA LYS A 368 -6.82 11.39 -43.16
C LYS A 368 -5.79 10.29 -43.42
N LEU A 369 -5.76 9.28 -42.56
CA LEU A 369 -4.90 8.12 -42.76
C LEU A 369 -5.29 7.47 -44.10
N SER A 370 -4.40 7.59 -45.08
CA SER A 370 -4.53 6.87 -46.33
C SER A 370 -4.37 5.39 -45.99
N THR A 371 -5.32 4.54 -46.36
CA THR A 371 -5.19 3.08 -46.32
C THR A 371 -4.06 2.66 -47.25
N SER A 372 -2.82 2.77 -46.78
CA SER A 372 -1.63 2.32 -47.48
C SER A 372 -1.23 0.97 -46.89
N SER A 373 -1.55 -0.06 -47.65
CA SER A 373 -1.02 -1.42 -47.55
C SER A 373 0.45 -1.42 -47.15
N ILE A 374 0.75 -2.12 -46.06
CA ILE A 374 2.10 -2.43 -45.60
C ILE A 374 2.80 -3.25 -46.71
N GLY A 375 3.68 -2.59 -47.47
CA GLY A 375 4.71 -3.23 -48.28
C GLY A 375 6.04 -3.22 -47.52
N PRO A 376 6.95 -4.17 -47.77
CA PRO A 376 8.15 -4.35 -46.95
C PRO A 376 9.13 -3.19 -47.13
N ILE A 377 9.61 -2.67 -45.99
CA ILE A 377 10.60 -1.61 -45.89
C ILE A 377 11.97 -2.15 -46.35
N ALA A 378 12.52 -1.56 -47.40
CA ALA A 378 13.91 -1.74 -47.80
C ALA A 378 14.83 -0.84 -46.97
N THR A 379 15.93 -1.44 -46.53
CA THR A 379 17.06 -0.89 -45.81
C THR A 379 17.77 0.23 -46.57
N GLY A 380 18.03 1.36 -45.89
CA GLY A 380 18.80 2.49 -46.41
C GLY A 380 19.63 3.16 -45.31
N THR A 381 20.94 3.07 -45.46
CA THR A 381 22.00 3.41 -44.50
C THR A 381 22.39 4.89 -44.54
N GLY A 382 22.63 5.50 -43.38
CA GLY A 382 23.73 6.44 -43.09
C GLY A 382 23.70 7.89 -43.61
N GLY A 383 23.77 8.86 -42.68
CA GLY A 383 24.15 10.25 -42.97
C GLY A 383 24.22 11.14 -41.72
N LEU A 384 25.42 11.57 -41.34
CA LEU A 384 25.82 12.30 -40.13
C LEU A 384 25.51 13.82 -40.17
N VAL A 385 25.07 14.37 -39.03
CA VAL A 385 25.59 15.56 -38.28
C VAL A 385 25.85 16.89 -39.04
N ASN A 386 25.23 18.02 -38.61
CA ASN A 386 25.90 19.09 -37.81
C ASN A 386 25.03 20.34 -37.46
N GLY A 387 25.22 20.84 -36.21
CA GLY A 387 25.10 22.23 -35.67
C GLY A 387 23.83 23.07 -35.92
N THR A 388 23.22 23.75 -34.95
CA THR A 388 23.88 24.81 -34.15
C THR A 388 23.09 25.23 -32.90
N THR A 389 23.84 25.78 -31.95
CA THR A 389 23.52 26.31 -30.62
C THR A 389 22.46 27.42 -30.54
N SER A 390 21.68 27.47 -29.45
CA SER A 390 21.03 28.69 -28.97
C SER A 390 20.86 28.69 -27.45
N ASN A 391 21.15 29.86 -26.87
CA ASN A 391 21.45 30.11 -25.47
C ASN A 391 20.25 30.01 -24.52
N VAL A 392 20.50 29.42 -23.35
CA VAL A 392 19.59 29.35 -22.20
C VAL A 392 19.67 30.67 -21.42
N SER A 393 18.54 31.34 -21.25
CA SER A 393 18.36 32.39 -20.25
C SER A 393 17.76 31.78 -18.99
N LYS A 394 18.44 31.96 -17.87
CA LYS A 394 18.03 31.55 -16.52
C LYS A 394 17.02 32.57 -16.01
N ASP A 395 15.96 32.10 -15.36
CA ASP A 395 15.38 32.79 -14.22
C ASP A 395 14.81 31.76 -13.23
N GLY A 396 15.33 31.83 -12.01
CA GLY A 396 14.91 31.00 -10.89
C GLY A 396 13.70 31.61 -10.19
N ILE A 397 12.82 30.74 -9.70
CA ILE A 397 11.77 31.13 -8.76
C ILE A 397 12.08 30.52 -7.40
N SER A 398 12.12 31.44 -6.44
CA SER A 398 12.45 31.36 -5.04
C SER A 398 11.53 30.41 -4.26
N GLY A 399 12.13 29.60 -3.40
CA GLY A 399 11.44 28.78 -2.42
C GLY A 399 10.74 29.61 -1.34
N GLY A 400 9.55 29.16 -0.97
CA GLY A 400 8.80 29.69 0.17
C GLY A 400 7.29 29.61 -0.01
N ALA A 401 6.70 28.41 0.03
CA ALA A 401 5.34 28.12 0.51
C ALA A 401 4.92 26.67 0.16
N ILE A 402 5.45 25.66 0.84
CA ILE A 402 4.84 24.33 0.86
C ILE A 402 4.86 23.82 2.30
N ALA A 403 3.89 24.29 3.07
CA ALA A 403 3.49 23.70 4.34
C ALA A 403 1.96 23.72 4.35
N GLY A 404 1.34 22.61 3.91
CA GLY A 404 -0.11 22.46 4.01
C GLY A 404 -0.86 21.62 2.97
N THR A 405 -0.25 20.67 2.26
CA THR A 405 -0.98 19.87 1.25
C THR A 405 -0.77 18.36 1.36
N VAL A 406 -0.99 17.77 2.53
CA VAL A 406 -1.14 16.30 2.65
C VAL A 406 -2.56 15.85 2.25
N ILE A 407 -3.53 16.78 2.16
CA ILE A 407 -4.89 16.53 1.60
C ILE A 407 -4.98 16.96 0.11
N GLY A 408 -3.91 17.58 -0.41
CA GLY A 408 -3.89 18.22 -1.72
C GLY A 408 -3.99 17.27 -2.90
N CYS A 409 -3.28 16.14 -2.91
CA CYS A 409 -3.23 15.30 -4.12
C CYS A 409 -4.52 14.51 -4.37
N LEU A 410 -5.22 14.05 -3.34
CA LEU A 410 -6.56 13.47 -3.49
C LEU A 410 -7.60 14.55 -3.84
N ALA A 411 -7.49 15.74 -3.23
CA ALA A 411 -8.36 16.86 -3.56
C ALA A 411 -8.12 17.39 -4.98
N VAL A 412 -6.89 17.41 -5.49
CA VAL A 412 -6.56 17.87 -6.85
C VAL A 412 -7.05 16.86 -7.88
N VAL A 413 -6.86 15.55 -7.65
CA VAL A 413 -7.46 14.52 -8.52
C VAL A 413 -8.99 14.58 -8.46
N PHE A 414 -9.60 14.77 -7.29
CA PHE A 414 -11.06 14.98 -7.18
C PHE A 414 -11.53 16.32 -7.75
N LEU A 415 -10.76 17.40 -7.68
CA LEU A 415 -11.13 18.74 -8.18
C LEU A 415 -10.96 18.82 -9.70
N LEU A 416 -9.95 18.15 -10.26
CA LEU A 416 -9.78 17.99 -11.69
C LEU A 416 -10.85 17.04 -12.24
N ALA A 417 -11.11 15.90 -11.59
CA ALA A 417 -12.20 14.99 -11.99
C ALA A 417 -13.58 15.63 -11.83
N SER A 418 -13.83 16.38 -10.75
CA SER A 418 -15.11 17.09 -10.55
C SER A 418 -15.24 18.35 -11.40
N GLY A 419 -14.13 18.98 -11.79
CA GLY A 419 -14.09 20.05 -12.79
C GLY A 419 -14.46 19.53 -14.17
N ILE A 420 -13.86 18.42 -14.59
CA ILE A 420 -14.19 17.70 -15.83
C ILE A 420 -15.65 17.22 -15.79
N TRP A 421 -16.11 16.64 -14.68
CA TRP A 421 -17.50 16.20 -14.53
C TRP A 421 -18.51 17.37 -14.49
N LYS A 422 -18.18 18.51 -13.86
CA LYS A 422 -19.01 19.73 -13.90
C LYS A 422 -19.03 20.36 -15.29
N PHE A 423 -17.95 20.27 -16.06
CA PHE A 423 -17.90 20.74 -17.44
C PHE A 423 -18.78 19.87 -18.34
N LEU A 424 -18.69 18.54 -18.21
CA LEU A 424 -19.51 17.58 -18.95
C LEU A 424 -21.01 17.68 -18.59
N SER A 425 -21.36 17.80 -17.31
CA SER A 425 -22.78 17.95 -16.90
C SER A 425 -23.42 19.28 -17.33
N ARG A 426 -22.63 20.34 -17.52
CA ARG A 426 -23.10 21.62 -18.09
C ARG A 426 -23.32 21.55 -19.59
N LYS A 427 -22.56 20.72 -20.31
CA LYS A 427 -22.74 20.49 -21.75
C LYS A 427 -24.05 19.73 -22.02
N ASN A 428 -24.30 18.65 -21.26
CA ASN A 428 -25.53 17.85 -21.41
C ASN A 428 -26.81 18.64 -21.09
N LYS A 429 -26.74 19.65 -20.19
CA LYS A 429 -27.88 20.55 -19.93
C LYS A 429 -28.19 21.50 -21.09
N ARG A 430 -27.19 21.90 -21.88
CA ARG A 430 -27.38 22.80 -23.04
C ARG A 430 -27.97 22.07 -24.24
N GLU A 431 -27.67 20.78 -24.37
CA GLU A 431 -28.23 19.91 -25.41
C GLU A 431 -29.71 19.59 -25.11
N ALA A 432 -30.09 19.41 -23.83
CA ALA A 432 -31.48 19.25 -23.41
C ALA A 432 -32.35 20.52 -23.61
N GLU A 433 -31.76 21.72 -23.59
CA GLU A 433 -32.47 22.98 -23.83
C GLU A 433 -32.63 23.31 -25.33
N GLN A 434 -31.83 22.69 -26.22
CA GLN A 434 -31.96 22.87 -27.67
C GLN A 434 -32.96 21.90 -28.33
N GLU A 435 -33.18 20.69 -27.78
CA GLU A 435 -34.22 19.78 -28.28
C GLU A 435 -35.65 20.19 -27.88
N GLY A 436 -35.82 21.04 -26.87
CA GLY A 436 -37.13 21.58 -26.46
C GLY A 436 -37.62 22.78 -27.28
N ALA A 437 -36.78 23.36 -28.15
CA ALA A 437 -37.07 24.62 -28.83
C ALA A 437 -37.56 24.49 -30.29
N THR A 438 -37.63 23.28 -30.84
CA THR A 438 -38.02 23.05 -32.25
C THR A 438 -39.25 22.15 -32.43
N THR A 439 -40.24 22.25 -31.54
CA THR A 439 -41.61 21.75 -31.77
C THR A 439 -42.62 22.71 -31.16
N GLY A 440 -42.99 23.77 -31.90
CA GLY A 440 -43.96 24.74 -31.40
C GLY A 440 -44.42 25.77 -32.43
N VAL A 441 -45.05 25.33 -33.52
CA VAL A 441 -45.91 26.21 -34.34
C VAL A 441 -47.25 25.51 -34.59
N ALA A 442 -48.31 26.27 -34.31
CA ALA A 442 -49.72 26.10 -34.66
C ALA A 442 -50.60 25.20 -33.75
N GLY A 443 -51.57 25.86 -33.10
CA GLY A 443 -52.83 25.22 -32.68
C GLY A 443 -53.41 25.70 -31.35
N LYS A 444 -53.88 26.96 -31.28
CA LYS A 444 -54.79 27.41 -30.21
C LYS A 444 -56.16 26.75 -30.38
N ALA A 445 -56.72 26.23 -29.29
CA ALA A 445 -58.16 26.26 -29.03
C ALA A 445 -58.39 26.31 -27.51
N GLU A 446 -59.08 27.36 -27.06
CA GLU A 446 -59.58 27.57 -25.69
C GLU A 446 -60.83 26.71 -25.39
N LEU A 447 -61.34 26.81 -24.15
CA LEU A 447 -62.56 26.28 -23.51
C LEU A 447 -62.33 25.06 -22.60
N ASP A 448 -62.86 24.94 -21.39
CA ASP A 448 -63.67 25.83 -20.54
C ASP A 448 -63.60 25.26 -19.10
N ASN A 449 -63.85 26.11 -18.11
CA ASN A 449 -63.85 25.81 -16.69
C ASN A 449 -65.14 25.09 -16.28
N LYS A 450 -65.06 23.85 -15.74
CA LYS A 450 -66.15 23.26 -14.93
C LYS A 450 -65.64 22.43 -13.76
N ASP A 451 -66.25 22.73 -12.62
CA ASP A 451 -66.06 22.18 -11.29
C ASP A 451 -66.16 20.66 -11.19
N VAL A 452 -65.34 20.10 -10.31
CA VAL A 452 -65.28 18.69 -9.93
C VAL A 452 -66.20 18.42 -8.73
N PRO A 453 -67.16 17.48 -8.82
CA PRO A 453 -67.74 16.83 -7.66
C PRO A 453 -67.11 15.45 -7.44
N ARG A 454 -66.74 15.18 -6.17
CA ARG A 454 -66.39 13.85 -5.66
C ARG A 454 -67.53 12.87 -5.87
N LYS A 455 -67.20 11.63 -6.25
CA LYS A 455 -68.09 10.49 -6.14
C LYS A 455 -67.37 9.35 -5.41
N GLU A 456 -67.98 8.93 -4.32
CA GLU A 456 -67.63 7.80 -3.48
C GLU A 456 -67.75 6.49 -4.27
N LEU A 457 -66.91 5.51 -3.94
CA LEU A 457 -66.92 4.17 -4.52
C LEU A 457 -67.58 3.21 -3.55
N GLU A 458 -68.65 2.57 -4.01
CA GLU A 458 -69.37 1.50 -3.31
C GLU A 458 -68.64 0.15 -3.44
N THR A 459 -68.90 -0.64 -2.40
CA THR A 459 -68.39 -1.95 -2.03
C THR A 459 -68.83 -3.11 -2.94
N GLY A 460 -67.93 -4.08 -3.13
CA GLY A 460 -68.29 -5.49 -3.29
C GLY A 460 -67.62 -6.23 -4.44
N GLN A 461 -66.48 -6.89 -4.18
CA GLN A 461 -66.28 -8.32 -4.46
C GLN A 461 -64.91 -8.81 -3.93
N GLU A 462 -64.89 -10.09 -3.60
CA GLU A 462 -64.04 -10.82 -2.65
C GLU A 462 -62.52 -10.79 -2.90
N ALA A 463 -61.77 -10.60 -1.80
CA ALA A 463 -60.33 -10.77 -1.75
C ALA A 463 -59.97 -12.17 -1.20
N HIS A 464 -59.02 -12.82 -1.86
CA HIS A 464 -58.47 -14.11 -1.47
C HIS A 464 -57.51 -13.93 -0.27
N GLU A 465 -57.79 -14.59 0.84
CA GLU A 465 -56.97 -14.58 2.05
C GLU A 465 -55.74 -15.50 1.89
N MET A 466 -54.54 -15.01 2.25
CA MET A 466 -53.40 -15.85 2.65
C MET A 466 -53.04 -15.50 4.09
N PRO A 467 -52.85 -16.49 4.99
CA PRO A 467 -52.69 -16.24 6.41
C PRO A 467 -51.27 -15.85 6.81
N ALA A 468 -51.19 -15.03 7.86
CA ALA A 468 -50.00 -14.57 8.52
C ALA A 468 -49.51 -15.59 9.55
N GLU A 469 -48.28 -16.04 9.42
CA GLU A 469 -47.48 -16.58 10.52
C GLU A 469 -46.04 -16.31 10.15
N HIS A 470 -45.30 -15.51 10.93
CA HIS A 470 -43.84 -15.63 11.15
C HIS A 470 -43.55 -14.96 12.49
N GLY A 471 -43.55 -15.76 13.54
CA GLY A 471 -43.04 -15.41 14.87
C GLY A 471 -41.52 -15.48 14.89
N VAL A 472 -40.92 -14.56 15.64
CA VAL A 472 -39.49 -14.51 15.95
C VAL A 472 -39.20 -15.48 17.11
N THR A 473 -38.20 -16.35 16.95
CA THR A 473 -37.65 -17.16 18.05
C THR A 473 -36.12 -17.05 18.06
N GLU A 474 -35.59 -16.62 19.21
CA GLU A 474 -34.17 -16.63 19.55
C GLU A 474 -33.63 -18.06 19.65
N ILE A 475 -32.39 -18.30 19.23
CA ILE A 475 -31.69 -19.56 19.45
C ILE A 475 -30.43 -19.29 20.27
N ALA A 476 -30.39 -19.94 21.44
CA ALA A 476 -29.21 -20.11 22.27
C ALA A 476 -28.61 -21.52 22.07
N GLU A 477 -27.29 -21.56 22.14
CA GLU A 477 -26.31 -22.62 22.46
C GLU A 477 -26.58 -24.13 22.29
N HIS A 478 -25.49 -24.77 21.83
CA HIS A 478 -25.08 -26.18 21.92
C HIS A 478 -25.74 -27.20 20.98
N GLU A 479 -24.98 -27.70 20.01
CA GLU A 479 -24.40 -29.05 20.10
C GLU A 479 -23.36 -29.33 18.99
N ARG A 480 -22.46 -30.26 19.32
CA ARG A 480 -21.28 -30.68 18.55
C ARG A 480 -21.69 -31.44 17.30
N PHE A 481 -21.00 -31.16 16.19
CA PHE A 481 -20.87 -32.12 15.09
C PHE A 481 -19.48 -32.75 15.15
N GLU A 482 -19.43 -34.02 15.56
CA GLU A 482 -18.34 -34.94 15.23
C GLU A 482 -18.42 -35.24 13.73
N LEU A 483 -17.31 -35.04 13.03
CA LEU A 483 -17.09 -35.54 11.68
C LEU A 483 -15.92 -36.50 11.74
N ASP A 484 -16.24 -37.79 11.62
CA ASP A 484 -15.30 -38.86 11.35
C ASP A 484 -14.61 -38.61 10.01
N GLY A 485 -13.28 -38.56 10.05
CA GLY A 485 -12.41 -38.34 8.91
C GLY A 485 -11.16 -39.20 9.03
N GLU A 486 -11.28 -40.40 8.50
CA GLU A 486 -10.31 -41.50 8.40
C GLU A 486 -8.93 -41.07 7.87
N VAL A 487 -7.88 -41.25 8.68
CA VAL A 487 -6.48 -41.08 8.28
C VAL A 487 -5.91 -42.45 7.89
N ARG A 488 -5.65 -42.62 6.60
CA ARG A 488 -4.91 -43.75 6.03
C ARG A 488 -3.41 -43.47 6.16
N THR A 489 -2.74 -44.23 7.02
CA THR A 489 -1.28 -44.30 7.14
C THR A 489 -0.70 -45.23 6.07
N GLU A 490 0.29 -44.78 5.32
CA GLU A 490 1.26 -45.64 4.66
C GLU A 490 2.68 -45.15 5.01
N GLY A 491 3.49 -46.08 5.53
CA GLY A 491 4.96 -46.10 5.46
C GLY A 491 5.74 -45.24 6.44
#